data_AF-A0AAV5VXS9-F1
#
_entry.id   AF-A0AAV5VXS9-F1
#
_cell.length_a   1.000
_cell.length_b   1.000
_cell.length_c   1.000
_cell.angle_alpha   90.00
_cell.angle_beta   90.00
_cell.angle_gamma   90.00
#
_symmetry.space_group_name_H-M   'P 1'
#
loop_
_entity.id
_entity.type
_entity.pdbx_description
1 polymer ?
#
loop_
_entity_poly.entity_id
_entity_poly.type
_entity_poly.pdbx_seq_one_letter_code
_entity_poly.pdbx_strand_id
1 'polypeptide(L)'
;DLLYGLHWDRDYFVDVVFRVQAILPIICIFTVYPANLYLLLVESPAMNRTIRAAYIANLIAHIFCDFIFSVLLRVYAFPPYGLFYCEGILCGDGANKQIIIVL
;
A
#
# COMPACT_ATOMS: atom_id res chain seq x y z
N ASP A 1 30.96 -0.67 -14.71
CA ASP A 1 30.61 0.34 -13.70
C ASP A 1 29.39 1.14 -14.14
N LEU A 2 28.28 1.03 -13.39
CA LEU A 2 27.00 1.64 -13.76
C LEU A 2 26.98 3.12 -13.32
N LEU A 3 26.75 4.00 -14.31
CA LEU A 3 26.88 5.47 -14.32
C LEU A 3 26.22 6.25 -13.16
N TYR A 4 25.33 5.62 -12.38
CA TYR A 4 24.45 6.31 -11.43
C TYR A 4 24.71 5.97 -9.95
N GLY A 5 25.68 5.12 -9.60
CA GLY A 5 26.03 4.85 -8.19
C GLY A 5 24.92 4.20 -7.34
N LEU A 6 23.83 3.77 -7.99
CA LEU A 6 22.54 3.37 -7.44
C LEU A 6 22.52 1.98 -6.75
N HIS A 7 23.65 1.26 -6.75
CA HIS A 7 23.79 -0.08 -6.16
C HIS A 7 23.45 -0.16 -4.66
N TRP A 8 23.78 0.86 -3.87
CA TRP A 8 23.46 0.89 -2.43
C TRP A 8 21.94 0.87 -2.17
N ASP A 9 21.18 1.62 -2.97
CA ASP A 9 19.72 1.69 -2.82
C ASP A 9 19.07 0.37 -3.27
N ARG A 10 19.58 -0.22 -4.36
CA ARG A 10 19.13 -1.54 -4.83
C ARG A 10 19.42 -2.66 -3.84
N ASP A 11 20.64 -2.75 -3.32
CA ASP A 11 21.09 -3.92 -2.56
C ASP A 11 20.66 -3.86 -1.08
N TYR A 12 20.33 -2.68 -0.55
CA TYR A 12 19.93 -2.53 0.86
C TYR A 12 18.53 -1.94 1.06
N PHE A 13 18.10 -0.95 0.28
CA PHE A 13 16.82 -0.28 0.53
C PHE A 13 15.64 -1.03 -0.08
N VAL A 14 15.80 -1.66 -1.25
CA VAL A 14 14.71 -2.41 -1.91
C VAL A 14 14.15 -3.51 -1.01
N ASP A 15 15.03 -4.36 -0.47
CA ASP A 15 14.63 -5.44 0.44
C ASP A 15 13.99 -4.93 1.73
N VAL A 16 14.54 -3.85 2.31
CA VAL A 16 14.01 -3.26 3.54
C VAL A 16 12.62 -2.66 3.28
N VAL A 17 12.45 -1.92 2.20
CA VAL A 17 11.17 -1.31 1.82
C VAL A 17 10.14 -2.39 1.54
N PHE A 18 10.48 -3.46 0.82
CA PHE A 18 9.53 -4.55 0.57
C PHE A 18 9.14 -5.32 1.84
N ARG A 19 10.07 -5.53 2.77
CA ARG A 19 9.75 -6.10 4.10
C ARG A 19 8.83 -5.18 4.89
N VAL A 20 9.11 -3.87 4.91
CA VAL A 20 8.25 -2.89 5.57
C VAL A 20 6.88 -2.85 4.91
N GLN A 21 6.80 -2.83 3.58
CA GLN A 21 5.55 -2.88 2.82
C GLN A 21 4.77 -4.19 3.03
N ALA A 22 5.42 -5.29 3.43
CA ALA A 22 4.71 -6.51 3.80
C ALA A 22 4.14 -6.46 5.23
N ILE A 23 4.87 -5.84 6.17
CA ILE A 23 4.50 -5.81 7.60
C ILE A 23 3.51 -4.69 7.92
N LEU A 24 3.75 -3.49 7.38
CA LEU A 24 2.96 -2.29 7.66
C LEU A 24 1.47 -2.43 7.35
N PRO A 25 1.02 -2.98 6.20
CA PRO A 25 -0.40 -3.16 5.92
C PRO A 25 -1.06 -4.19 6.86
N ILE A 26 -0.31 -5.21 7.32
CA ILE A 26 -0.81 -6.13 8.36
C ILE A 26 -1.10 -5.34 9.64
N ILE A 27 -0.15 -4.51 10.08
CA ILE A 27 -0.33 -3.66 11.27
C ILE A 27 -1.52 -2.72 11.07
N CYS A 28 -1.62 -2.04 9.93
CA CYS A 28 -2.74 -1.14 9.61
C CYS A 28 -4.10 -1.86 9.64
N ILE A 29 -4.17 -3.08 9.10
CA ILE A 29 -5.38 -3.91 9.12
C ILE A 29 -5.82 -4.28 10.52
N PHE A 30 -4.88 -4.66 11.38
CA PHE A 30 -5.21 -5.11 12.73
C PHE A 30 -5.32 -3.99 13.76
N THR A 31 -4.76 -2.80 13.51
CA THR A 31 -4.72 -1.73 14.52
C THR A 31 -5.44 -0.47 14.05
N VAL A 32 -5.03 0.10 12.91
CA VAL A 32 -5.49 1.42 12.45
C VAL A 32 -6.95 1.38 11.97
N TYR A 33 -7.31 0.41 11.13
CA TYR A 33 -8.70 0.30 10.63
C TYR A 33 -9.73 -0.02 11.72
N PRO A 34 -9.51 -1.00 12.62
CA PRO A 34 -10.47 -1.26 13.71
C PRO A 34 -10.51 -0.11 14.72
N ALA A 35 -9.40 0.59 15.00
CA ALA A 35 -9.42 1.77 15.86
C ALA A 35 -10.26 2.91 15.26
N ASN A 36 -10.07 3.20 13.97
CA ASN A 36 -10.87 4.21 13.26
C ASN A 36 -12.35 3.83 13.18
N LEU A 37 -12.65 2.55 12.95
CA LEU A 37 -14.02 2.05 12.94
C LEU A 37 -14.66 2.17 14.33
N TYR A 38 -13.92 1.82 15.40
CA TYR A 38 -14.39 1.93 16.78
C TYR A 38 -14.71 3.38 17.14
N LEU A 39 -13.82 4.32 16.83
CA LEU A 39 -14.00 5.74 17.09
C LEU A 39 -15.24 6.28 16.35
N LEU A 40 -15.41 5.91 15.08
CA LEU A 40 -16.59 6.27 14.29
C LEU A 40 -17.88 5.62 14.79
N LEU A 41 -17.82 4.40 15.34
CA LEU A 41 -19.00 3.66 15.76
C LEU A 41 -19.49 4.05 17.16
N VAL A 42 -18.57 4.24 18.09
CA VAL A 42 -18.84 4.35 19.53
C VAL A 42 -18.71 5.80 20.03
N GLU A 43 -17.69 6.54 19.61
CA GLU A 43 -17.42 7.88 20.15
C GLU A 43 -18.08 9.03 19.38
N SER A 44 -18.76 8.75 18.27
CA SER A 44 -19.34 9.79 17.40
C SER A 44 -20.88 9.82 17.36
N PRO A 45 -21.58 10.06 18.50
CA PRO A 45 -23.03 10.20 18.52
C PRO A 45 -23.50 11.55 17.96
N ALA A 46 -22.63 12.57 17.91
CA ALA A 46 -22.94 13.91 17.41
C ALA A 46 -22.79 14.07 15.89
N MET A 47 -22.26 13.06 15.19
CA MET A 47 -21.94 13.15 13.77
C MET A 47 -23.14 12.78 12.89
N ASN A 48 -23.37 13.59 11.86
CA ASN A 48 -24.45 13.37 10.91
C ASN A 48 -24.28 12.03 10.17
N ARG A 49 -25.36 11.26 10.04
CA ARG A 49 -25.34 9.88 9.50
C ARG A 49 -24.78 9.82 8.07
N THR A 50 -25.04 10.84 7.25
CA THR A 50 -24.52 10.93 5.88
C THR A 50 -22.99 11.02 5.87
N ILE A 51 -22.42 11.83 6.77
CA ILE A 51 -20.96 12.01 6.88
C ILE A 51 -20.33 10.71 7.41
N ARG A 52 -20.98 10.06 8.38
CA ARG A 52 -20.52 8.76 8.90
C ARG A 52 -20.48 7.67 7.84
N ALA A 53 -21.52 7.59 6.99
CA ALA A 53 -21.53 6.64 5.87
C ALA A 53 -20.39 6.91 4.87
N ALA A 54 -20.12 8.18 4.55
CA ALA A 54 -19.01 8.55 3.68
C ALA A 54 -17.65 8.16 4.27
N TYR A 55 -17.43 8.35 5.57
CA TYR A 55 -16.20 7.92 6.24
C TYR A 55 -16.01 6.41 6.24
N ILE A 56 -17.08 5.64 6.47
CA ILE A 56 -17.02 4.18 6.40
C ILE A 56 -16.68 3.73 4.98
N ALA A 57 -17.32 4.31 3.96
CA ALA A 57 -16.98 4.01 2.56
C ALA A 57 -15.52 4.36 2.23
N ASN A 58 -15.02 5.49 2.72
CA ASN A 58 -13.62 5.87 2.56
C ASN A 58 -12.66 4.89 3.25
N LEU A 59 -13.01 4.42 4.46
CA LEU A 59 -12.21 3.43 5.19
C LEU A 59 -12.14 2.10 4.43
N ILE A 60 -13.25 1.66 3.85
CA ILE A 60 -13.32 0.46 2.99
C ILE A 60 -12.43 0.64 1.76
N ALA A 61 -12.50 1.80 1.09
CA ALA A 61 -11.64 2.10 -0.05
C ALA A 61 -10.15 2.04 0.31
N HIS A 62 -9.76 2.57 1.48
CA HIS A 62 -8.38 2.46 1.96
C HIS A 62 -7.94 1.01 2.20
N ILE A 63 -8.80 0.17 2.80
CA ILE A 63 -8.52 -1.26 2.99
C ILE A 63 -8.28 -1.96 1.63
N PHE A 64 -9.11 -1.66 0.64
CA PHE A 64 -8.95 -2.23 -0.70
C PHE A 64 -7.67 -1.75 -1.38
N CYS A 65 -7.36 -0.46 -1.30
CA CYS A 65 -6.12 0.09 -1.85
C CYS A 65 -4.90 -0.54 -1.17
N ASP A 66 -4.87 -0.64 0.16
CA ASP A 66 -3.77 -1.29 0.88
C ASP A 66 -3.62 -2.75 0.45
N PHE A 67 -4.72 -3.49 0.30
CA PHE A 67 -4.65 -4.88 -0.17
C PHE A 67 -4.08 -4.98 -1.59
N ILE A 68 -4.53 -4.11 -2.50
CA ILE A 68 -4.02 -4.05 -3.87
C ILE A 68 -2.53 -3.72 -3.86
N PHE A 69 -2.09 -2.67 -3.17
CA PHE A 69 -0.68 -2.23 -3.20
C PHE A 69 0.27 -3.06 -2.31
N SER A 70 -0.24 -3.90 -1.41
CA SER A 70 0.62 -4.74 -0.55
C SER A 70 0.70 -6.20 -0.98
N VAL A 71 -0.37 -6.73 -1.59
CA VAL A 71 -0.50 -8.13 -1.97
C VAL A 71 -0.47 -8.31 -3.49
N LEU A 72 -1.28 -7.53 -4.23
CA LEU A 72 -1.38 -7.67 -5.69
C LEU A 72 -0.21 -6.98 -6.41
N LEU A 73 0.07 -5.73 -6.05
CA LEU A 73 0.98 -4.80 -6.71
C LEU A 73 1.93 -4.19 -5.67
N ARG A 74 2.97 -4.93 -5.28
CA ARG A 74 3.99 -4.44 -4.37
C ARG A 74 5.02 -3.63 -5.18
N VAL A 75 4.69 -2.37 -5.43
CA VAL A 75 5.55 -1.44 -6.17
C VAL A 75 6.48 -0.69 -5.20
N TYR A 76 7.74 -0.55 -5.57
CA TYR A 76 8.68 0.24 -4.78
C TYR A 76 8.29 1.72 -4.78
N ALA A 77 8.06 2.28 -3.60
CA ALA A 77 7.44 3.61 -3.45
C ALA A 77 8.32 4.78 -3.93
N PHE A 78 9.65 4.61 -4.00
CA PHE A 78 10.55 5.68 -4.40
C PHE A 78 10.83 5.64 -5.92
N PRO A 79 10.50 6.70 -6.68
CA PRO A 79 10.93 6.81 -8.07
C PRO A 79 12.45 7.00 -8.14
N PRO A 80 13.14 6.49 -9.18
CA PRO A 80 12.62 5.83 -10.38
C PRO A 80 12.44 4.30 -10.25
N TYR A 81 12.79 3.72 -9.11
CA TYR A 81 12.83 2.26 -8.94
C TYR A 81 11.46 1.59 -8.97
N GLY A 82 10.39 2.31 -8.63
CA GLY A 82 9.02 1.81 -8.82
C GLY A 82 8.69 1.42 -10.27
N LEU A 83 9.38 1.96 -11.28
CA LEU A 83 9.22 1.54 -12.68
C LEU A 83 9.95 0.23 -13.02
N PHE A 84 10.98 -0.12 -12.26
CA PHE A 84 11.87 -1.24 -12.58
C PHE A 84 11.62 -2.47 -11.71
N TYR A 85 11.23 -2.23 -10.45
CA TYR A 85 11.03 -3.23 -9.41
C TYR A 85 9.58 -3.23 -8.94
N CYS A 86 8.87 -4.29 -9.34
CA CYS A 86 7.58 -4.65 -8.79
C CYS A 86 7.64 -6.10 -8.33
N GLU A 87 7.12 -6.35 -7.13
CA GLU A 87 6.85 -7.67 -6.58
C GLU A 87 5.34 -7.83 -6.34
N GLY A 88 4.86 -9.04 -6.07
CA GLY A 88 3.43 -9.31 -5.87
C GLY A 88 2.86 -10.26 -6.91
N ILE A 89 1.64 -10.73 -6.66
CA ILE A 89 1.04 -11.83 -7.44
C ILE A 89 0.94 -11.49 -8.93
N LEU A 90 0.51 -10.25 -9.26
CA LEU A 90 0.37 -9.81 -10.65
C LEU A 90 1.72 -9.52 -11.31
N CYS A 91 2.73 -9.11 -10.54
CA CYS A 91 4.08 -8.85 -11.05
C CYS A 91 4.90 -10.13 -11.23
N GLY A 92 4.59 -11.20 -10.49
CA GLY A 92 5.22 -12.51 -10.62
C GLY A 92 4.76 -13.34 -11.82
N ASP A 93 3.55 -13.08 -12.34
CA ASP A 93 2.95 -13.82 -13.46
C ASP A 93 3.44 -13.33 -14.85
N GLY A 94 4.48 -12.50 -14.90
CA GLY A 94 5.07 -12.01 -16.15
C GLY A 94 4.24 -10.95 -16.87
N ALA A 95 3.26 -10.33 -16.21
CA ALA A 95 2.52 -9.21 -16.76
C ALA A 95 3.46 -8.05 -17.14
N ASN A 96 3.21 -7.41 -18.28
CA ASN A 96 4.06 -6.35 -18.80
C ASN A 96 4.14 -5.19 -17.79
N LYS A 97 5.35 -4.92 -17.27
CA LYS A 97 5.63 -3.89 -16.26
C LYS A 97 5.04 -2.52 -16.63
N GLN A 98 4.96 -2.20 -17.92
CA GLN A 98 4.37 -0.94 -18.40
C GLN A 98 2.86 -0.82 -18.12
N ILE A 99 2.11 -1.93 -18.16
CA ILE A 99 0.67 -1.93 -17.90
C ILE A 99 0.40 -1.75 -16.40
N ILE A 100 1.28 -2.33 -15.57
CA ILE A 100 1.17 -2.27 -14.11
C ILE A 100 1.40 -0.85 -13.57
N ILE A 101 2.23 -0.05 -14.25
CA ILE A 101 2.54 1.33 -13.84
C ILE A 101 1.41 2.32 -14.19
N VAL A 102 0.49 1.93 -15.08
CA VAL A 102 -0.66 2.76 -15.51
C VAL A 102 -1.93 2.44 -14.72
N LEU A 103 -1.96 1.28 -14.03
CA LEU A 103 -3.09 0.83 -13.22
C LEU A 103 -3.11 1.51 -11.84
#